data_AF-A0A251TUA5-F1
#
_entry.id   AF-A0A251TUA5-F1
#
_cell.length_a   1.000
_cell.length_b   1.000
_cell.length_c   1.000
_cell.angle_alpha   90.00
_cell.angle_beta   90.00
_cell.angle_gamma   90.00
#
_symmetry.space_group_name_H-M   'P 1'
#
loop_
_entity.id
_entity.type
_entity.pdbx_description
1 polymer ?
#
loop_
_entity_poly.entity_id
_entity_poly.type
_entity_poly.pdbx_seq_one_letter_code
_entity_poly.pdbx_strand_id
1 'polypeptide(L)'
;MSTTTILHHTTTFLHQTLSQPDHRHRIFTLLLTTLSPPLHPIITHLNLAQQTLENAITTTNSSLKSSSLRLSETLLLSHPKNPVTSFLLSLIYTLCDKHVEACVSLLELFETHPSIARTEVAPQVFEEMFLVHFVPVLEWYNEKRLRIVSSLSSNDNDDDNDESEENSVVVDSGVSCVNLLSKMNGDQALELKELERDYEEVLDENCRVFVEYFKEVLENKDGDRVIDPPDVVLEAVRKGGNDEYSRDGKSLSAEFGSENGRYNVMFVF
;
A
#
# COMPACT_ATOMS: atom_id res chain seq x y z
N MET A 1 6.48 -12.37 9.59
CA MET A 1 5.25 -13.00 9.03
C MET A 1 5.62 -14.34 8.41
N SER A 2 4.76 -15.37 8.42
CA SER A 2 5.08 -16.70 7.84
C SER A 2 4.62 -16.83 6.38
N THR A 3 5.21 -17.76 5.63
CA THR A 3 4.83 -18.13 4.26
C THR A 3 3.32 -18.45 4.15
N THR A 4 2.77 -19.18 5.12
CA THR A 4 1.35 -19.55 5.13
C THR A 4 0.43 -18.34 5.25
N THR A 5 0.78 -17.37 6.09
CA THR A 5 0.03 -16.12 6.25
C THR A 5 0.09 -15.27 4.97
N ILE A 6 1.28 -15.12 4.39
CA ILE A 6 1.47 -14.38 3.12
C ILE A 6 0.62 -14.99 2.01
N LEU A 7 0.68 -16.32 1.84
CA LEU A 7 -0.09 -17.02 0.82
C LEU A 7 -1.60 -16.94 1.09
N HIS A 8 -2.02 -16.96 2.36
CA HIS A 8 -3.43 -16.84 2.72
C HIS A 8 -4.04 -15.51 2.27
N HIS A 9 -3.42 -14.38 2.63
CA HIS A 9 -3.93 -13.05 2.28
C HIS A 9 -3.93 -12.82 0.77
N THR A 10 -2.83 -13.14 0.08
CA THR A 10 -2.72 -12.97 -1.37
C THR A 10 -3.66 -13.88 -2.14
N THR A 11 -3.77 -15.16 -1.76
CA THR A 11 -4.69 -16.11 -2.42
C THR A 11 -6.14 -15.74 -2.19
N THR A 12 -6.50 -15.25 -1.00
CA THR A 12 -7.86 -14.77 -0.69
C THR A 12 -8.23 -13.60 -1.58
N PHE A 13 -7.38 -12.58 -1.68
CA PHE A 13 -7.56 -11.45 -2.58
C PHE A 13 -7.73 -11.92 -4.04
N LEU A 14 -6.81 -12.74 -4.55
CA LEU A 14 -6.82 -13.18 -5.95
C LEU A 14 -8.06 -14.00 -6.29
N HIS A 15 -8.55 -14.87 -5.39
CA HIS A 15 -9.80 -15.60 -5.61
C HIS A 15 -11.03 -14.68 -5.59
N GLN A 16 -11.07 -13.68 -4.71
CA GLN A 16 -12.14 -12.68 -4.72
C GLN A 16 -12.15 -11.89 -6.02
N THR A 17 -10.98 -11.45 -6.49
CA THR A 17 -10.80 -10.78 -7.78
C THR A 17 -11.23 -11.66 -8.95
N LEU A 18 -10.85 -12.94 -8.98
CA LEU A 18 -11.30 -13.90 -10.00
C LEU A 18 -12.81 -14.13 -9.99
N SER A 19 -13.47 -13.94 -8.85
CA SER A 19 -14.93 -14.08 -8.72
C SER A 19 -15.71 -12.85 -9.20
N GLN A 20 -15.05 -11.71 -9.41
CA GLN A 20 -15.69 -10.42 -9.71
C GLN A 20 -15.21 -9.83 -11.05
N PRO A 21 -15.94 -10.05 -12.17
CA PRO A 21 -15.51 -9.59 -13.50
C PRO A 21 -15.40 -8.07 -13.62
N ASP A 22 -16.36 -7.33 -13.05
CA ASP A 22 -16.34 -5.86 -13.12
C ASP A 22 -15.15 -5.27 -12.35
N HIS A 23 -14.79 -5.88 -11.22
CA HIS A 23 -13.64 -5.47 -10.42
C HIS A 23 -12.33 -5.73 -11.16
N ARG A 24 -12.16 -6.90 -11.80
CA ARG A 24 -11.00 -7.17 -12.66
C ARG A 24 -10.88 -6.17 -13.80
N HIS A 25 -11.98 -5.90 -14.49
CA HIS A 25 -11.97 -4.98 -15.62
C HIS A 25 -11.63 -3.55 -15.19
N ARG A 26 -12.14 -3.11 -14.03
CA ARG A 26 -11.77 -1.83 -13.42
C ARG A 26 -10.27 -1.77 -13.11
N ILE A 27 -9.71 -2.76 -12.42
CA ILE A 27 -8.27 -2.80 -12.10
C ILE A 27 -7.44 -2.79 -13.39
N PHE A 28 -7.78 -3.64 -14.36
CA PHE A 28 -7.07 -3.68 -15.64
C PHE A 28 -7.06 -2.32 -16.33
N THR A 29 -8.23 -1.66 -16.43
CA THR A 29 -8.35 -0.33 -17.06
C THR A 29 -7.54 0.70 -16.31
N LEU A 30 -7.63 0.71 -14.98
CA LEU A 30 -6.86 1.62 -14.14
C LEU A 30 -5.35 1.46 -14.37
N LEU A 31 -4.84 0.23 -14.28
CA LEU A 31 -3.42 -0.05 -14.50
C LEU A 31 -2.99 0.33 -15.93
N LEU A 32 -3.85 0.11 -16.92
CA LEU A 32 -3.57 0.51 -18.31
C LEU A 32 -3.43 2.04 -18.45
N THR A 33 -4.22 2.83 -17.72
CA THR A 33 -4.13 4.30 -17.73
C THR A 33 -2.88 4.84 -17.05
N THR A 34 -2.25 4.06 -16.16
CA THR A 34 -0.98 4.44 -15.54
C THR A 34 0.24 4.25 -16.45
N LEU A 35 0.08 3.51 -17.55
CA LEU A 35 1.17 3.26 -18.49
C LEU A 35 1.50 4.53 -19.29
N SER A 36 2.79 4.78 -19.48
CA SER A 36 3.27 5.94 -20.24
C SER A 36 2.85 5.90 -21.73
N PRO A 37 2.63 7.06 -22.38
CA PRO A 37 2.08 7.13 -23.75
C PRO A 37 2.80 6.38 -24.89
N PRO A 38 4.14 6.19 -24.93
CA PRO A 38 4.79 5.56 -26.09
C PRO A 38 4.60 4.03 -26.21
N LEU A 39 3.63 3.43 -25.52
CA LEU A 39 3.41 1.97 -25.42
C LEU A 39 2.31 1.41 -26.35
N HIS A 40 1.92 2.12 -27.41
CA HIS A 40 0.80 1.74 -28.28
C HIS A 40 0.82 0.29 -28.83
N PRO A 41 1.95 -0.28 -29.30
CA PRO A 41 1.97 -1.68 -29.72
C PRO A 41 1.79 -2.66 -28.55
N ILE A 42 2.26 -2.32 -27.35
CA ILE A 42 2.18 -3.17 -26.16
C ILE A 42 0.74 -3.21 -25.65
N ILE A 43 0.00 -2.10 -25.71
CA ILE A 43 -1.40 -2.02 -25.27
C ILE A 43 -2.28 -3.04 -26.00
N THR A 44 -2.09 -3.26 -27.30
CA THR A 44 -2.84 -4.26 -28.06
C THR A 44 -2.58 -5.68 -27.55
N HIS A 45 -1.31 -6.00 -27.24
CA HIS A 45 -0.95 -7.29 -26.66
C HIS A 45 -1.49 -7.49 -25.25
N LEU A 46 -1.49 -6.44 -24.42
CA LEU A 46 -2.09 -6.49 -23.08
C LEU A 46 -3.60 -6.71 -23.12
N ASN A 47 -4.31 -6.03 -24.04
CA ASN A 47 -5.73 -6.24 -24.26
C ASN A 47 -6.03 -7.66 -24.76
N LEU A 48 -5.21 -8.18 -25.67
CA LEU A 48 -5.35 -9.55 -26.16
C LEU A 48 -5.12 -10.59 -25.05
N ALA A 49 -4.09 -10.39 -24.23
CA ALA A 49 -3.80 -11.24 -23.08
C ALA A 49 -4.97 -11.24 -22.10
N GLN A 50 -5.54 -10.07 -21.82
CA GLN A 50 -6.70 -9.95 -20.94
C GLN A 50 -7.96 -10.61 -21.53
N GLN A 51 -8.27 -10.40 -22.80
CA GLN A 51 -9.40 -11.09 -23.45
C GLN A 51 -9.23 -12.61 -23.42
N THR A 52 -8.00 -13.09 -23.64
CA THR A 52 -7.68 -14.51 -23.58
C THR A 52 -7.87 -15.08 -22.16
N LEU A 53 -7.52 -14.31 -21.13
CA LEU A 53 -7.74 -14.66 -19.72
C LEU A 53 -9.24 -14.74 -19.40
N GLU A 54 -10.03 -13.74 -19.77
CA GLU A 54 -11.49 -13.74 -19.54
C GLU A 54 -12.20 -14.91 -20.24
N ASN A 55 -11.77 -15.25 -21.45
CA ASN A 55 -12.24 -16.45 -22.15
C ASN A 55 -11.84 -17.74 -21.42
N ALA A 56 -10.63 -17.79 -20.82
CA ALA A 56 -10.16 -18.94 -20.05
C ALA A 56 -10.90 -19.11 -18.71
N ILE A 57 -11.35 -18.00 -18.10
CA ILE A 57 -12.16 -18.02 -16.87
C ILE A 57 -13.56 -18.58 -17.14
N THR A 58 -14.15 -18.24 -18.29
CA THR A 58 -15.54 -18.58 -18.62
C THR A 58 -15.70 -19.94 -19.31
N THR A 59 -14.66 -20.45 -19.98
CA THR A 59 -14.72 -21.74 -20.67
C THR A 59 -14.82 -22.92 -19.72
N THR A 60 -15.68 -23.89 -20.05
CA THR A 60 -15.79 -25.17 -19.32
C THR A 60 -14.84 -26.24 -19.85
N ASN A 61 -14.17 -26.01 -20.97
CA ASN A 61 -13.22 -26.95 -21.57
C ASN A 61 -11.83 -26.77 -20.97
N SER A 62 -11.37 -27.76 -20.20
CA SER A 62 -10.09 -27.74 -19.50
C SER A 62 -8.87 -27.62 -20.43
N SER A 63 -8.91 -28.25 -21.60
CA SER A 63 -7.81 -28.19 -22.59
C SER A 63 -7.71 -26.79 -23.19
N LEU A 64 -8.85 -26.21 -23.57
CA LEU A 64 -8.90 -24.82 -24.07
C LEU A 64 -8.46 -23.84 -22.98
N LYS A 65 -8.95 -24.01 -21.74
CA LYS A 65 -8.52 -23.22 -20.58
C LYS A 65 -7.01 -23.22 -20.43
N SER A 66 -6.40 -24.41 -20.36
CA SER A 66 -4.95 -24.56 -20.19
C SER A 66 -4.17 -23.91 -21.35
N SER A 67 -4.61 -24.15 -22.59
CA SER A 67 -3.98 -23.55 -23.78
C SER A 67 -4.08 -22.03 -23.81
N SER A 68 -5.24 -21.46 -23.44
CA SER A 68 -5.46 -20.02 -23.38
C SER A 68 -4.62 -19.36 -22.28
N LEU A 69 -4.54 -19.98 -21.09
CA LEU A 69 -3.71 -19.48 -19.99
C LEU A 69 -2.23 -19.46 -20.39
N ARG A 70 -1.71 -20.53 -20.99
CA ARG A 70 -0.32 -20.60 -21.48
C ARG A 70 -0.03 -19.57 -22.56
N LEU A 71 -0.97 -19.36 -23.49
CA LEU A 71 -0.83 -18.34 -24.53
C LEU A 71 -0.77 -16.94 -23.92
N SER A 72 -1.68 -16.62 -23.00
CA SER A 72 -1.72 -15.33 -22.31
C SER A 72 -0.44 -15.09 -21.50
N GLU A 73 0.01 -16.09 -20.74
CA GLU A 73 1.29 -16.05 -20.02
C GLU A 73 2.47 -15.74 -20.96
N THR A 74 2.56 -16.44 -22.08
CA THR A 74 3.65 -16.25 -23.07
C THR A 74 3.63 -14.83 -23.64
N LEU A 75 2.45 -14.29 -23.93
CA LEU A 75 2.28 -12.91 -24.43
C LEU A 75 2.76 -11.89 -23.38
N LEU A 76 2.42 -12.08 -22.11
CA LEU A 76 2.79 -11.17 -21.03
C LEU A 76 4.30 -11.21 -20.76
N LEU A 77 4.90 -12.39 -20.72
CA LEU A 77 6.34 -12.56 -20.50
C LEU A 77 7.22 -12.07 -21.66
N SER A 78 6.65 -11.89 -22.85
CA SER A 78 7.36 -11.36 -24.03
C SER A 78 7.58 -9.84 -23.99
N HIS A 79 7.02 -9.15 -22.99
CA HIS A 79 7.09 -7.70 -22.85
C HIS A 79 7.77 -7.30 -21.53
N PRO A 80 8.31 -6.06 -21.44
CA PRO A 80 8.87 -5.57 -20.18
C PRO A 80 7.84 -5.63 -19.05
N LYS A 81 8.32 -5.96 -17.85
CA LYS A 81 7.50 -5.95 -16.63
C LYS A 81 6.87 -4.58 -16.44
N ASN A 82 5.56 -4.60 -16.21
CA ASN A 82 4.72 -3.44 -16.00
C ASN A 82 3.53 -3.85 -15.11
N PRO A 83 2.78 -2.90 -14.52
CA PRO A 83 1.78 -3.22 -13.51
C PRO A 83 0.65 -4.09 -14.08
N VAL A 84 0.30 -3.91 -15.36
CA VAL A 84 -0.70 -4.75 -16.04
C VAL A 84 -0.21 -6.19 -16.17
N THR A 85 1.05 -6.40 -16.55
CA THR A 85 1.61 -7.77 -16.66
C THR A 85 1.66 -8.48 -15.32
N SER A 86 2.11 -7.80 -14.26
CA SER A 86 2.19 -8.38 -12.90
C SER A 86 0.80 -8.75 -12.36
N PHE A 87 -0.19 -7.88 -12.57
CA PHE A 87 -1.59 -8.17 -12.22
C PHE A 87 -2.19 -9.34 -13.02
N LEU A 88 -2.01 -9.38 -14.34
CA LEU A 88 -2.58 -10.47 -15.14
C LEU A 88 -1.88 -11.81 -14.88
N LEU A 89 -0.55 -11.80 -14.66
CA LEU A 89 0.20 -13.00 -14.31
C LEU A 89 -0.24 -13.56 -12.94
N SER A 90 -0.51 -12.72 -11.95
CA SER A 90 -0.99 -13.21 -10.64
C SER A 90 -2.32 -13.96 -10.76
N LEU A 91 -3.24 -13.46 -11.61
CA LEU A 91 -4.51 -14.15 -11.90
C LEU A 91 -4.29 -15.46 -12.67
N ILE A 92 -3.42 -15.45 -13.69
CA ILE A 92 -3.10 -16.65 -14.48
C ILE A 92 -2.49 -17.73 -13.59
N TYR A 93 -1.54 -17.37 -12.72
CA TYR A 93 -0.91 -18.30 -11.80
C TYR A 93 -1.88 -18.83 -10.75
N THR A 94 -2.79 -18.01 -10.27
CA THR A 94 -3.89 -18.48 -9.40
C THR A 94 -4.76 -19.52 -10.10
N LEU A 95 -5.13 -19.29 -11.38
CA LEU A 95 -5.90 -20.26 -12.17
C LEU A 95 -5.13 -21.54 -12.54
N CYS A 96 -3.81 -21.54 -12.39
CA CYS A 96 -2.92 -22.68 -12.61
C CYS A 96 -2.50 -23.37 -11.29
N ASP A 97 -3.09 -23.01 -10.15
CA ASP A 97 -2.74 -23.51 -8.80
C ASP A 97 -1.27 -23.27 -8.43
N LYS A 98 -0.65 -22.22 -8.99
CA LYS A 98 0.73 -21.78 -8.73
C LYS A 98 0.72 -20.61 -7.74
N HIS A 99 0.34 -20.89 -6.49
CA HIS A 99 0.08 -19.85 -5.48
C HIS A 99 1.30 -18.99 -5.14
N VAL A 100 2.51 -19.56 -5.13
CA VAL A 100 3.74 -18.81 -4.82
C VAL A 100 4.05 -17.84 -5.95
N GLU A 101 4.01 -18.30 -7.20
CA GLU A 101 4.22 -17.46 -8.37
C GLU A 101 3.15 -16.38 -8.48
N ALA A 102 1.90 -16.71 -8.17
CA ALA A 102 0.80 -15.75 -8.13
C ALA A 102 1.04 -14.64 -7.08
N CYS A 103 1.47 -15.04 -5.89
CA CYS A 103 1.83 -14.12 -4.81
C CYS A 103 3.00 -13.22 -5.23
N VAL A 104 4.08 -13.78 -5.79
CA VAL A 104 5.24 -13.00 -6.25
C VAL A 104 4.82 -12.00 -7.33
N SER A 105 4.03 -12.40 -8.32
CA SER A 105 3.52 -11.48 -9.35
C SER A 105 2.64 -10.38 -8.77
N LEU A 106 1.84 -10.65 -7.72
CA LEU A 106 1.08 -9.61 -7.04
C LEU A 106 2.01 -8.65 -6.27
N LEU A 107 3.02 -9.16 -5.58
CA LEU A 107 4.00 -8.36 -4.83
C LEU A 107 4.84 -7.45 -5.73
N GLU A 108 5.14 -7.85 -6.97
CA GLU A 108 5.78 -6.98 -7.96
C GLU A 108 4.99 -5.68 -8.23
N LEU A 109 3.68 -5.69 -8.04
CA LEU A 109 2.87 -4.48 -8.17
C LEU A 109 3.13 -3.52 -7.01
N PHE A 110 3.27 -4.02 -5.79
CA PHE A 110 3.67 -3.24 -4.61
C PHE A 110 5.10 -2.73 -4.71
N GLU A 111 5.98 -3.42 -5.42
CA GLU A 111 7.35 -2.96 -5.64
C GLU A 111 7.43 -1.85 -6.70
N THR A 112 6.79 -2.07 -7.85
CA THR A 112 6.92 -1.17 -9.00
C THR A 112 5.98 0.03 -8.94
N HIS A 113 4.76 -0.16 -8.42
CA HIS A 113 3.72 0.86 -8.35
C HIS A 113 2.99 0.80 -7.00
N PRO A 114 3.69 1.01 -5.86
CA PRO A 114 3.11 0.86 -4.53
C PRO A 114 1.87 1.74 -4.30
N SER A 115 1.88 3.02 -4.67
CA SER A 115 0.73 3.90 -4.44
C SER A 115 -0.60 3.35 -4.98
N ILE A 116 -0.66 2.94 -6.25
CA ILE A 116 -1.87 2.33 -6.84
C ILE A 116 -2.17 0.94 -6.27
N ALA A 117 -1.13 0.16 -5.92
CA ALA A 117 -1.29 -1.15 -5.31
C ALA A 117 -2.01 -1.04 -3.96
N ARG A 118 -1.57 -0.10 -3.12
CA ARG A 118 -2.08 0.16 -1.77
C ARG A 118 -3.48 0.76 -1.75
N THR A 119 -3.80 1.64 -2.70
CA THR A 119 -5.03 2.45 -2.64
C THR A 119 -6.17 1.87 -3.45
N GLU A 120 -5.88 1.28 -4.62
CA GLU A 120 -6.91 0.95 -5.61
C GLU A 120 -6.96 -0.52 -5.98
N VAL A 121 -5.81 -1.22 -6.00
CA VAL A 121 -5.75 -2.61 -6.48
C VAL A 121 -5.97 -3.61 -5.36
N ALA A 122 -5.18 -3.54 -4.30
CA ALA A 122 -5.19 -4.53 -3.21
C ALA A 122 -5.05 -3.87 -1.83
N PRO A 123 -5.94 -2.93 -1.45
CA PRO A 123 -5.86 -2.25 -0.16
C PRO A 123 -5.93 -3.21 1.03
N GLN A 124 -6.71 -4.28 0.95
CA GLN A 124 -6.78 -5.28 2.02
C GLN A 124 -5.44 -6.02 2.19
N VAL A 125 -4.77 -6.35 1.08
CA VAL A 125 -3.44 -6.99 1.13
C VAL A 125 -2.42 -6.04 1.75
N PHE A 126 -2.50 -4.74 1.42
CA PHE A 126 -1.67 -3.72 2.04
C PHE A 126 -1.89 -3.66 3.56
N GLU A 127 -3.14 -3.55 4.00
CA GLU A 127 -3.50 -3.47 5.42
C GLU A 127 -3.03 -4.72 6.20
N GLU A 128 -3.30 -5.91 5.67
CA GLU A 128 -3.06 -7.17 6.38
C GLU A 128 -1.58 -7.58 6.37
N MET A 129 -0.84 -7.26 5.30
CA MET A 129 0.55 -7.69 5.15
C MET A 129 1.58 -6.61 5.46
N PHE A 130 1.35 -5.37 5.03
CA PHE A 130 2.35 -4.30 5.12
C PHE A 130 2.11 -3.39 6.32
N LEU A 131 0.87 -2.94 6.52
CA LEU A 131 0.56 -1.92 7.52
C LEU A 131 0.87 -2.38 8.95
N VAL A 132 0.75 -3.68 9.22
CA VAL A 132 1.16 -4.31 10.50
C VAL A 132 2.62 -4.05 10.86
N HIS A 133 3.47 -3.79 9.87
CA HIS A 133 4.88 -3.47 10.06
C HIS A 133 5.16 -1.96 10.10
N PHE A 134 4.22 -1.13 9.64
CA PHE A 134 4.42 0.32 9.44
C PHE A 134 3.92 1.15 10.62
N VAL A 135 3.68 0.54 11.79
CA VAL A 135 3.33 1.28 13.02
C VAL A 135 4.29 2.45 13.29
N PRO A 136 5.63 2.32 13.19
CA PRO A 136 6.51 3.45 13.45
C PRO A 136 6.39 4.56 12.39
N VAL A 137 6.00 4.23 11.15
CA VAL A 137 5.70 5.23 10.11
C VAL A 137 4.46 6.03 10.48
N LEU A 138 3.42 5.36 10.99
CA LEU A 138 2.19 6.01 11.46
C LEU A 138 2.46 6.92 12.66
N GLU A 139 3.25 6.46 13.63
CA GLU A 139 3.67 7.25 14.79
C GLU A 139 4.43 8.51 14.34
N TRP A 140 5.45 8.34 13.49
CA TRP A 140 6.20 9.46 12.93
C TRP A 140 5.31 10.49 12.22
N TYR A 141 4.38 10.03 11.38
CA TYR A 141 3.45 10.91 10.68
C TYR A 141 2.56 11.68 11.66
N ASN A 142 1.99 10.99 12.65
CA ASN A 142 1.12 11.59 13.65
C ASN A 142 1.85 12.62 14.51
N GLU A 143 3.08 12.34 14.95
CA GLU A 143 3.91 13.29 15.71
C GLU A 143 4.20 14.56 14.90
N LYS A 144 4.56 14.41 13.62
CA LYS A 144 4.80 15.55 12.72
C LYS A 144 3.52 16.36 12.50
N ARG A 145 2.40 15.68 12.24
CA ARG A 145 1.10 16.32 12.05
C ARG A 145 0.66 17.09 13.30
N LEU A 146 0.80 16.50 14.48
CA LEU A 146 0.48 17.15 15.76
C LEU A 146 1.37 18.37 16.01
N ARG A 147 2.64 18.34 15.62
CA ARG A 147 3.55 19.50 15.73
C ARG A 147 3.08 20.67 14.88
N ILE A 148 2.71 20.43 13.63
CA ILE A 148 2.18 21.44 12.70
C ILE A 148 0.90 22.04 13.29
N VAL A 149 -0.03 21.19 13.72
CA VAL A 149 -1.32 21.63 14.29
C VAL A 149 -1.12 22.36 15.63
N SER A 150 -0.20 21.92 16.50
CA SER A 150 0.01 22.58 17.80
C SER A 150 0.61 23.98 17.68
N SER A 151 1.29 24.29 16.56
CA SER A 151 1.71 25.67 16.27
C SER A 151 0.53 26.65 16.10
N LEU A 152 -0.72 26.16 15.96
CA LEU A 152 -1.95 26.95 15.97
C LEU A 152 -2.24 27.60 17.34
N SER A 153 -1.95 26.92 18.45
CA SER A 153 -2.32 27.42 19.80
C SER A 153 -1.34 28.44 20.35
N SER A 154 -0.13 28.51 19.79
CA SER A 154 0.94 29.37 20.30
C SER A 154 0.96 30.77 19.67
N ASN A 155 0.25 30.95 18.55
CA ASN A 155 0.19 32.22 17.81
C ASN A 155 -1.04 33.08 18.16
N ASP A 156 -1.90 32.64 19.07
CA ASP A 156 -3.06 33.41 19.59
C ASP A 156 -2.69 34.31 20.79
N ASN A 157 -1.40 34.58 21.03
CA ASN A 157 -0.98 35.63 21.96
C ASN A 157 -0.83 36.95 21.21
N ASP A 158 -1.92 37.72 21.11
CA ASP A 158 -1.90 39.17 21.32
C ASP A 158 -3.34 39.65 21.62
N ASP A 159 -3.49 40.29 22.78
CA ASP A 159 -4.66 40.98 23.35
C ASP A 159 -5.85 40.12 23.82
N ASP A 160 -5.83 39.70 25.08
CA ASP A 160 -6.58 40.42 26.13
C ASP A 160 -6.28 39.84 27.52
N ASN A 161 -5.99 40.73 28.47
CA ASN A 161 -5.92 40.46 29.90
C ASN A 161 -7.27 39.91 30.39
N ASP A 162 -7.32 38.69 30.93
CA ASP A 162 -8.10 38.43 32.14
C ASP A 162 -7.58 37.20 32.90
N GLU A 163 -7.45 37.37 34.20
CA GLU A 163 -6.98 36.35 35.14
C GLU A 163 -8.08 35.28 35.33
N SER A 164 -7.76 33.99 35.19
CA SER A 164 -8.31 32.92 36.05
C SER A 164 -7.75 31.54 35.73
N GLU A 165 -7.03 31.03 36.72
CA GLU A 165 -6.97 29.66 37.25
C GLU A 165 -6.92 28.43 36.31
N GLU A 166 -5.78 27.74 36.44
CA GLU A 166 -5.68 26.30 36.69
C GLU A 166 -6.74 25.42 36.01
N ASN A 167 -6.55 25.17 34.71
CA ASN A 167 -7.03 23.94 34.12
C ASN A 167 -5.94 23.37 33.23
N SER A 168 -5.28 22.32 33.74
CA SER A 168 -4.56 21.34 32.93
C SER A 168 -5.58 20.77 31.95
N VAL A 169 -5.70 21.41 30.79
CA VAL A 169 -6.44 20.85 29.67
C VAL A 169 -5.56 19.73 29.15
N VAL A 170 -5.78 18.55 29.73
CA VAL A 170 -5.68 17.30 28.98
C VAL A 170 -6.28 17.62 27.62
N VAL A 171 -5.43 17.63 26.60
CA VAL A 171 -5.83 17.81 25.21
C VAL A 171 -6.70 16.60 24.89
N ASP A 172 -7.97 16.71 25.26
CA ASP A 172 -9.01 15.77 24.91
C ASP A 172 -9.06 15.82 23.39
N SER A 173 -8.79 14.67 22.78
CA SER A 173 -8.66 14.45 21.35
C SER A 173 -10.04 14.49 20.68
N GLY A 174 -10.72 15.62 20.86
CA GLY A 174 -12.10 15.88 20.48
C GLY A 174 -12.30 17.30 19.94
N VAL A 175 -11.23 18.08 19.74
CA VAL A 175 -11.32 19.33 18.97
C VAL A 175 -11.58 18.94 17.52
N SER A 176 -12.86 18.96 17.15
CA SER A 176 -13.38 18.67 15.82
C SER A 176 -12.46 19.20 14.71
N CYS A 177 -11.92 18.31 13.87
CA CYS A 177 -10.97 18.63 12.80
C CYS A 177 -11.42 19.80 11.89
N VAL A 178 -12.74 19.99 11.73
CA VAL A 178 -13.31 21.12 10.96
C VAL A 178 -13.06 22.48 11.61
N ASN A 179 -12.90 22.56 12.93
CA ASN A 179 -12.58 23.80 13.65
C ASN A 179 -11.08 24.14 13.59
N LEU A 180 -10.22 23.16 13.37
CA LEU A 180 -8.77 23.38 13.19
C LEU A 180 -8.46 23.84 11.76
N LEU A 181 -9.16 23.30 10.76
CA LEU A 181 -9.00 23.73 9.36
C LEU A 181 -9.40 25.19 9.14
N SER A 182 -10.39 25.72 9.86
CA SER A 182 -10.82 27.12 9.73
C SER A 182 -9.85 28.13 10.36
N LYS A 183 -8.94 27.67 11.23
CA LYS A 183 -7.91 28.48 11.89
C LYS A 183 -6.51 28.31 11.28
N MET A 184 -6.35 27.43 10.30
CA MET A 184 -5.06 27.12 9.71
C MET A 184 -4.60 28.24 8.77
N ASN A 185 -3.37 28.71 8.97
CA ASN A 185 -2.77 29.69 8.08
C ASN A 185 -2.22 29.02 6.80
N GLY A 186 -1.85 29.83 5.80
CA GLY A 186 -1.36 29.33 4.52
C GLY A 186 -0.07 28.50 4.60
N ASP A 187 0.83 28.87 5.51
CA ASP A 187 2.13 28.19 5.66
C ASP A 187 1.95 26.80 6.31
N GLN A 188 1.08 26.68 7.30
CA GLN A 188 0.70 25.40 7.92
C GLN A 188 -0.03 24.48 6.94
N ALA A 189 -0.89 25.05 6.09
CA ALA A 189 -1.57 24.28 5.04
C ALA A 189 -0.57 23.68 4.04
N LEU A 190 0.46 24.44 3.69
CA LEU A 190 1.55 23.96 2.85
C LEU A 190 2.37 22.90 3.57
N GLU A 191 2.74 23.11 4.83
CA GLU A 191 3.51 22.16 5.63
C GLU A 191 2.78 20.81 5.78
N LEU A 192 1.46 20.84 6.03
CA LEU A 192 0.65 19.62 6.13
C LEU A 192 0.57 18.88 4.79
N LYS A 193 0.41 19.61 3.68
CA LYS A 193 0.42 19.02 2.34
C LYS A 193 1.77 18.40 1.99
N GLU A 194 2.87 19.03 2.40
CA GLU A 194 4.20 18.47 2.25
C GLU A 194 4.38 17.22 3.09
N LEU A 195 3.89 17.22 4.33
CA LEU A 195 3.90 16.05 5.21
C LEU A 195 3.09 14.88 4.64
N GLU A 196 1.90 15.14 4.09
CA GLU A 196 1.08 14.11 3.42
C GLU A 196 1.82 13.48 2.24
N ARG A 197 2.48 14.29 1.41
CA ARG A 197 3.30 13.79 0.31
C ARG A 197 4.46 12.95 0.82
N ASP A 198 5.20 13.44 1.81
CA ASP A 198 6.34 12.73 2.38
C ASP A 198 5.91 11.40 3.03
N TYR A 199 4.74 11.37 3.67
CA TYR A 199 4.15 10.15 4.22
C TYR A 199 3.84 9.11 3.14
N GLU A 200 3.22 9.51 2.03
CA GLU A 200 2.96 8.60 0.91
C GLU A 200 4.27 8.07 0.28
N GLU A 201 5.30 8.91 0.17
CA GLU A 201 6.63 8.50 -0.31
C GLU A 201 7.29 7.48 0.63
N VAL A 202 7.20 7.71 1.94
CA VAL A 202 7.70 6.77 2.96
C VAL A 202 6.95 5.44 2.91
N LEU A 203 5.62 5.44 2.78
CA LEU A 203 4.83 4.22 2.61
C LEU A 203 5.26 3.46 1.35
N ASP A 204 5.45 4.16 0.24
CA ASP A 204 5.88 3.57 -1.02
C ASP A 204 7.25 2.92 -0.92
N GLU A 205 8.21 3.58 -0.27
CA GLU A 205 9.56 3.04 -0.11
C GLU A 205 9.58 1.82 0.79
N ASN A 206 8.85 1.86 1.91
CA ASN A 206 8.74 0.70 2.78
C ASN A 206 8.05 -0.47 2.07
N CYS A 207 7.09 -0.24 1.16
CA CYS A 207 6.53 -1.32 0.36
C CYS A 207 7.60 -2.03 -0.48
N ARG A 208 8.52 -1.29 -1.11
CA ARG A 208 9.60 -1.89 -1.91
C ARG A 208 10.51 -2.76 -1.06
N VAL A 209 10.91 -2.25 0.10
CA VAL A 209 11.75 -2.98 1.06
C VAL A 209 11.05 -4.24 1.57
N PHE A 210 9.78 -4.15 1.94
CA PHE A 210 9.03 -5.28 2.48
C PHE A 210 8.63 -6.32 1.42
N VAL A 211 8.48 -5.93 0.16
CA VAL A 211 8.28 -6.90 -0.93
C VAL A 211 9.47 -7.86 -1.02
N GLU A 212 10.70 -7.37 -0.93
CA GLU A 212 11.89 -8.23 -0.96
C GLU A 212 11.92 -9.18 0.25
N TYR A 213 11.58 -8.67 1.44
CA TYR A 213 11.40 -9.50 2.64
C TYR A 213 10.37 -10.61 2.43
N PHE A 214 9.19 -10.29 1.88
CA PHE A 214 8.16 -11.30 1.63
C PHE A 214 8.60 -12.35 0.60
N LYS A 215 9.31 -11.95 -0.46
CA LYS A 215 9.88 -12.89 -1.43
C LYS A 215 10.88 -13.83 -0.76
N GLU A 216 11.76 -13.32 0.10
CA GLU A 216 12.71 -14.14 0.85
C GLU A 216 11.99 -15.17 1.76
N VAL A 217 10.92 -14.74 2.43
CA VAL A 217 10.07 -15.63 3.25
C VAL A 217 9.38 -16.70 2.40
N LEU A 218 8.96 -16.38 1.18
CA LEU A 218 8.35 -17.34 0.25
C LEU A 218 9.38 -18.35 -0.31
N GLU A 219 10.63 -17.94 -0.48
CA GLU A 219 11.73 -18.79 -0.95
C GLU A 219 12.23 -19.77 0.13
N ASN A 220 12.02 -19.45 1.41
CA ASN A 220 12.41 -20.28 2.56
C ASN A 220 11.49 -21.49 2.77
N LYS A 221 11.48 -22.41 1.80
CA LYS A 221 10.57 -23.56 1.75
C LYS A 221 10.64 -24.49 2.97
N ASP A 222 11.82 -24.63 3.56
CA ASP A 222 12.07 -25.57 4.66
C ASP A 222 11.91 -24.93 6.04
N GLY A 223 11.78 -23.60 6.11
CA GLY A 223 11.67 -22.85 7.38
C GLY A 223 12.94 -22.86 8.23
N ASP A 224 14.05 -23.37 7.68
CA ASP A 224 15.32 -23.55 8.39
C ASP A 224 16.03 -22.21 8.67
N ARG A 225 15.66 -21.16 7.95
CA ARG A 225 16.20 -19.81 8.13
C ARG A 225 15.22 -18.95 8.90
N VAL A 226 15.71 -18.30 9.95
CA VAL A 226 14.99 -17.18 10.58
C VAL A 226 15.21 -15.96 9.69
N ILE A 227 14.13 -15.40 9.15
CA ILE A 227 14.16 -14.19 8.32
C ILE A 227 13.49 -13.09 9.14
N ASP A 228 14.29 -12.16 9.62
CA ASP A 228 13.82 -11.03 10.40
C ASP A 228 13.21 -9.97 9.48
N PRO A 229 12.10 -9.33 9.87
CA PRO A 229 11.54 -8.22 9.10
C PRO A 229 12.54 -7.05 9.07
N PRO A 230 12.65 -6.34 7.93
CA PRO A 230 13.51 -5.18 7.83
C PRO A 230 13.01 -4.05 8.73
N ASP A 231 13.94 -3.18 9.16
CA ASP A 231 13.59 -1.92 9.80
C ASP A 231 12.83 -1.02 8.81
N VAL A 232 11.86 -0.24 9.32
CA VAL A 232 11.16 0.73 8.51
C VAL A 232 12.05 1.95 8.21
N VAL A 233 11.99 2.42 6.98
CA VAL A 233 12.67 3.63 6.50
C VAL A 233 11.77 4.82 6.78
N LEU A 234 12.18 5.76 7.65
CA LEU A 234 11.38 6.95 7.98
C LEU A 234 11.78 8.20 7.19
N GLU A 235 12.95 8.16 6.55
CA GLU A 235 13.39 9.24 5.69
C GLU A 235 12.84 8.99 4.28
N ALA A 236 12.01 9.91 3.79
CA ALA A 236 11.77 10.01 2.36
C ALA A 236 13.15 10.17 1.70
N VAL A 237 13.43 9.45 0.61
CA VAL A 237 14.67 9.62 -0.17
C VAL A 237 14.62 10.97 -0.89
N ARG A 238 14.69 12.06 -0.12
CA ARG A 238 15.00 13.39 -0.62
C ARG A 238 16.45 13.31 -1.05
N LYS A 239 16.69 13.31 -2.36
CA LYS A 239 18.03 13.58 -2.89
C LYS A 239 18.49 14.94 -2.34
N GLY A 240 19.25 14.90 -1.25
CA GLY A 240 19.88 16.06 -0.61
C GLY A 240 19.12 16.62 0.59
N GLY A 241 19.60 16.30 1.79
CA GLY A 241 19.22 16.97 3.03
C GLY A 241 19.40 16.06 4.24
N ASN A 242 20.58 16.13 4.87
CA ASN A 242 20.85 15.51 6.17
C ASN A 242 19.81 15.99 7.19
N ASP A 243 19.16 15.06 7.89
CA ASP A 243 18.71 15.28 9.27
C ASP A 243 18.77 13.94 10.02
N GLU A 244 19.90 13.70 10.69
CA GLU A 244 20.10 12.61 11.65
C GLU A 244 19.09 12.73 12.80
N TYR A 245 18.20 11.75 12.94
CA TYR A 245 17.45 11.54 14.18
C TYR A 245 17.97 10.31 14.93
N SER A 246 18.47 10.55 16.14
CA SER A 246 18.93 9.51 17.07
C SER A 246 17.73 8.72 17.62
N ARG A 247 17.70 7.41 17.32
CA ARG A 247 16.71 6.43 17.81
C ARG A 247 17.06 6.02 19.25
N ASP A 248 16.23 6.37 20.21
CA ASP A 248 16.24 5.74 21.53
C ASP A 248 15.08 4.75 21.59
N GLY A 249 15.41 3.46 21.71
CA GLY A 249 14.49 2.36 21.47
C GLY A 249 13.52 2.11 22.63
N LYS A 250 12.23 2.06 22.32
CA LYS A 250 11.23 1.31 23.09
C LYS A 250 10.21 0.68 22.14
N SER A 251 10.29 -0.63 21.96
CA SER A 251 9.19 -1.43 21.40
C SER A 251 8.01 -1.39 22.37
N LEU A 252 6.85 -0.97 21.89
CA LEU A 252 5.56 -1.29 22.50
C LEU A 252 4.81 -2.22 21.55
N SER A 253 4.67 -3.48 21.96
CA SER A 253 3.78 -4.44 21.33
C SER A 253 2.34 -4.08 21.69
N ALA A 254 1.57 -3.58 20.73
CA ALA A 254 0.12 -3.45 20.85
C ALA A 254 -0.54 -4.31 19.76
N GLU A 255 -1.13 -5.43 20.19
CA GLU A 255 -2.09 -6.20 19.38
C GLU A 255 -3.32 -5.32 19.14
N PHE A 256 -3.61 -5.03 17.87
CA PHE A 256 -4.92 -4.54 17.45
C PHE A 256 -5.47 -5.44 16.35
N GLY A 257 -6.35 -6.35 16.74
CA GLY A 257 -7.32 -6.95 15.84
C GLY A 257 -8.61 -6.14 15.89
N SER A 258 -9.19 -5.82 14.74
CA SER A 258 -10.62 -5.53 14.66
C SER A 258 -11.17 -5.81 13.27
N GLU A 259 -12.30 -6.51 13.26
CA GLU A 259 -13.14 -6.83 12.11
C GLU A 259 -13.80 -5.56 11.53
N ASN A 260 -14.09 -5.62 10.24
CA ASN A 260 -14.71 -4.60 9.37
C ASN A 260 -13.76 -3.56 8.78
N GLY A 261 -13.17 -3.97 7.66
CA GLY A 261 -12.44 -3.13 6.73
C GLY A 261 -13.27 -1.95 6.22
N ARG A 262 -12.76 -0.76 6.52
CA ARG A 262 -12.75 0.49 5.74
C ARG A 262 -11.95 1.49 6.57
N TYR A 263 -10.63 1.44 6.47
CA TYR A 263 -9.77 2.45 7.08
C TYR A 263 -9.99 3.80 6.38
N ASN A 264 -10.49 4.76 7.13
CA ASN A 264 -10.65 6.14 6.72
C ASN A 264 -9.73 6.96 7.63
N VAL A 265 -8.67 7.56 7.08
CA VAL A 265 -7.57 8.20 7.85
C VAL A 265 -8.03 9.49 8.61
N MET A 266 -9.32 9.82 8.56
CA MET A 266 -9.92 10.95 9.26
C MET A 266 -10.36 10.67 10.71
N PHE A 267 -10.29 9.42 11.19
CA PHE A 267 -10.80 9.05 12.51
C PHE A 267 -9.94 7.99 13.22
N VAL A 268 -8.68 8.29 13.50
CA VAL A 268 -7.94 7.56 14.54
C VAL A 268 -7.43 8.58 15.55
N PHE A 269 -7.82 8.34 16.80
CA PHE A 269 -7.97 9.25 17.94
C PHE A 269 -6.67 9.86 18.46
#